data_AF-A0A9E5QS61-F1
#
_entry.id   AF-A0A9E5QS61-F1
#
_cell.length_a   1.000
_cell.length_b   1.000
_cell.length_c   1.000
_cell.angle_alpha   90.00
_cell.angle_beta   90.00
_cell.angle_gamma   90.00
#
_symmetry.space_group_name_H-M   'P 1'
#
loop_
_entity.id
_entity.type
_entity.pdbx_description
1 polymer ?
#
loop_
_entity_poly.entity_id
_entity_poly.type
_entity_poly.pdbx_seq_one_letter_code
_entity_poly.pdbx_strand_id
1 'polypeptide(L)' 'MSAAVEAFLARLYTDAALREAFIASPGDVARREGFAGEEAAALESTDLVGLKLAAESYGRKRERRSRK' A
#
# COMPACT_ATOMS: atom_id res chain seq x y z
N MET A 1 1.56 -17.00 -3.05
CA MET A 1 0.98 -15.65 -2.90
C MET A 1 -0.46 -15.72 -3.38
N SER A 2 -1.42 -15.24 -2.59
CA SER A 2 -2.86 -15.35 -2.87
C SER A 2 -3.31 -14.23 -3.83
N ALA A 3 -4.28 -14.51 -4.71
CA ALA A 3 -4.81 -13.51 -5.65
C ALA A 3 -5.41 -12.28 -4.95
N ALA A 4 -5.92 -12.44 -3.73
CA ALA A 4 -6.44 -11.34 -2.91
C ALA A 4 -5.32 -10.38 -2.45
N VAL A 5 -4.16 -10.93 -2.09
CA VAL A 5 -2.97 -10.15 -1.69
C VAL A 5 -2.43 -9.35 -2.87
N GLU A 6 -2.36 -9.95 -4.06
CA GLU A 6 -1.93 -9.25 -5.28
C GLU A 6 -2.88 -8.11 -5.67
N ALA A 7 -4.20 -8.33 -5.60
CA ALA A 7 -5.19 -7.29 -5.85
C ALA A 7 -5.09 -6.14 -4.85
N PHE A 8 -4.84 -6.44 -3.57
CA PHE A 8 -4.65 -5.44 -2.53
C PHE A 8 -3.37 -4.62 -2.75
N LEU A 9 -2.27 -5.26 -3.12
CA LEU A 9 -1.02 -4.56 -3.48
C LEU A 9 -1.22 -3.65 -4.69
N ALA A 10 -1.91 -4.11 -5.73
CA ALA A 10 -2.25 -3.27 -6.88
C ALA A 10 -3.08 -2.02 -6.46
N ARG A 11 -3.98 -2.19 -5.50
CA ARG A 11 -4.77 -1.09 -4.94
C ARG A 11 -3.92 -0.13 -4.11
N LEU A 12 -2.94 -0.60 -3.34
CA LEU A 12 -1.95 0.24 -2.65
C LEU A 12 -1.10 1.10 -3.60
N TYR A 13 -0.84 0.63 -4.82
CA TYR A 13 -0.12 1.44 -5.82
C TYR A 13 -0.97 2.57 -6.40
N THR A 14 -2.30 2.40 -6.44
CA THR A 14 -3.22 3.37 -7.05
C THR A 14 -3.87 4.32 -6.04
N ASP A 15 -4.06 3.87 -4.80
CA ASP A 15 -4.67 4.62 -3.71
C ASP A 15 -3.62 5.13 -2.72
N ALA A 16 -3.38 6.44 -2.76
CA ALA A 16 -2.39 7.08 -1.90
C ALA A 16 -2.82 7.10 -0.41
N ALA A 17 -4.12 7.24 -0.12
CA ALA A 17 -4.61 7.31 1.25
C ALA A 17 -4.57 5.94 1.92
N LEU A 18 -4.98 4.89 1.20
CA LEU A 18 -4.88 3.52 1.67
C LEU A 18 -3.42 3.14 1.95
N ARG A 19 -2.50 3.59 1.08
CA ARG A 19 -1.08 3.34 1.25
C ARG A 19 -0.48 4.07 2.44
N GLU A 20 -0.82 5.33 2.67
CA GLU A 20 -0.36 6.05 3.86
C GLU A 20 -0.85 5.39 5.15
N ALA A 21 -2.12 4.95 5.17
CA ALA A 21 -2.67 4.18 6.29
C ALA A 21 -1.94 2.84 6.47
N PHE A 22 -1.65 2.13 5.38
CA PHE A 22 -0.94 0.85 5.41
C PHE A 22 0.52 1.01 5.86
N ILE A 23 1.22 2.07 5.45
CA ILE A 23 2.59 2.37 5.92
C ILE A 23 2.59 2.71 7.41
N ALA A 24 1.56 3.42 7.89
CA ALA A 24 1.45 3.77 9.31
C ALA A 24 1.12 2.55 10.19
N SER A 25 0.29 1.62 9.71
CA SER A 25 -0.15 0.46 10.49
C SER A 25 -0.51 -0.74 9.58
N PRO A 26 0.48 -1.47 9.04
CA PRO A 26 0.25 -2.51 8.05
C PRO A 26 -0.60 -3.66 8.59
N GLY A 27 -0.37 -4.08 9.85
CA GLY A 27 -1.14 -5.14 10.49
C GLY A 27 -2.62 -4.77 10.72
N ASP A 28 -2.92 -3.52 11.08
CA ASP A 28 -4.30 -3.08 11.31
C ASP A 28 -5.08 -2.91 10.01
N VAL A 29 -4.42 -2.42 8.96
CA VAL A 29 -5.02 -2.31 7.63
C VAL A 29 -5.21 -3.71 7.02
N ALA A 30 -4.25 -4.62 7.18
CA ALA A 30 -4.39 -6.00 6.73
C ALA A 30 -5.60 -6.68 7.39
N ARG A 31 -5.76 -6.54 8.71
CA ARG A 31 -6.94 -7.07 9.43
C ARG A 31 -8.26 -6.44 8.98
N ARG A 32 -8.28 -5.13 8.73
CA ARG A 32 -9.48 -4.42 8.23
C ARG A 32 -9.95 -4.94 6.87
N GLU A 33 -9.00 -5.32 6.02
CA GLU A 33 -9.28 -5.88 4.69
C GLU A 33 -9.52 -7.40 4.74
N GLY A 34 -9.50 -8.00 5.93
CA GLY A 34 -9.81 -9.42 6.15
C GLY A 34 -8.61 -10.35 6.00
N PHE A 35 -7.39 -9.82 5.83
CA PHE A 35 -6.18 -10.64 5.81
C PHE A 35 -5.80 -11.07 7.22
N ALA A 36 -5.51 -12.37 7.39
CA ALA A 36 -5.09 -12.95 8.65
C ALA A 36 -4.01 -14.02 8.43
N GLY A 37 -3.22 -14.28 9.49
CA GLY A 37 -2.21 -15.34 9.47
C GLY A 37 -1.13 -15.11 8.41
N GLU A 38 -1.04 -16.03 7.46
CA GLU A 38 0.02 -16.07 6.45
C GLU A 38 -0.05 -14.90 5.45
N GLU A 39 -1.26 -14.44 5.11
CA GLU A 39 -1.46 -13.32 4.18
C GLU A 39 -1.06 -11.98 4.82
N ALA A 40 -1.35 -11.80 6.11
CA ALA A 40 -0.91 -10.62 6.85
C ALA A 40 0.61 -10.60 7.02
N ALA A 41 1.23 -11.75 7.33
CA ALA A 41 2.68 -11.87 7.41
C ALA A 41 3.36 -11.60 6.05
N ALA A 42 2.77 -12.07 4.95
CA ALA A 42 3.26 -11.79 3.60
C ALA A 42 3.19 -10.28 3.28
N LEU A 43 2.10 -9.61 3.66
CA LEU A 43 1.91 -8.16 3.51
C LEU A 43 2.90 -7.36 4.36
N GLU A 44 3.19 -7.80 5.59
CA GLU A 44 4.20 -7.18 6.46
C GLU A 44 5.63 -7.40 5.95
N SER A 45 5.91 -8.57 5.36
CA SER A 45 7.22 -8.88 4.76
C SER A 45 7.46 -8.21 3.41
N THR A 46 6.40 -7.68 2.78
CA THR A 46 6.52 -6.95 1.52
C THR A 46 7.28 -5.66 1.77
N ASP A 47 8.24 -5.33 0.91
CA ASP A 47 9.11 -4.16 1.08
C ASP A 47 8.33 -2.83 1.06
N LEU A 48 7.87 -2.42 2.24
CA LEU A 48 7.19 -1.16 2.50
C LEU A 48 8.06 0.04 2.12
N VAL A 49 9.39 -0.11 2.11
CA VAL A 49 10.32 0.96 1.75
C VAL A 49 10.27 1.21 0.24
N GLY A 50 10.28 0.16 -0.57
CA GLY A 50 10.05 0.25 -2.03
C GLY A 50 8.68 0.84 -2.37
N LEU A 51 7.63 0.45 -1.63
CA LEU A 51 6.28 0.99 -1.78
C LEU A 51 6.23 2.49 -1.46
N LYS A 52 6.89 2.93 -0.38
CA LYS A 52 6.99 4.33 0.03
C LYS A 52 7.83 5.18 -0.94
N LEU A 53 8.93 4.65 -1.46
CA LEU A 53 9.74 5.35 -2.47
C LEU A 53 8.97 5.53 -3.79
N ALA A 54 8.27 4.50 -4.25
CA ALA A 54 7.39 4.61 -5.41
C ALA A 54 6.26 5.62 -5.15
N ALA A 55 5.67 5.59 -3.96
CA ALA A 55 4.63 6.51 -3.52
C ALA A 55 5.01 7.97 -3.58
N GLU A 56 6.14 8.33 -2.97
CA GLU A 56 6.66 9.70 -2.95
C GLU A 56 6.99 10.18 -4.36
N SER A 57 7.48 9.28 -5.22
CA SER A 57 7.73 9.55 -6.64
C SER A 57 6.42 9.83 -7.42
N TYR A 58 5.32 9.14 -7.12
CA TYR A 58 4.01 9.40 -7.73
C TYR A 58 3.29 10.63 -7.14
N GLY A 59 3.40 10.86 -5.83
CA GLY A 59 2.81 12.02 -5.15
C GLY A 59 3.35 13.34 -5.68
N ARG A 60 4.68 13.43 -5.86
CA ARG A 60 5.36 14.60 -6.45
C ARG A 60 4.93 14.88 -7.90
N LYS A 61 4.44 13.87 -8.64
CA LYS A 61 3.90 14.06 -10.00
C LYS A 61 2.47 14.60 -10.00
N ARG A 62 1.67 14.35 -8.96
CA ARG A 62 0.28 14.87 -8.86
C ARG A 62 0.22 16.31 -8.36
N GLU A 63 1.07 16.73 -7.42
CA GLU A 63 1.13 18.13 -6.98
C GLU A 63 1.56 19.10 -8.10
N ARG A 64 2.36 18.61 -9.06
CA ARG A 64 2.73 19.40 -10.24
C ARG A 64 1.63 19.52 -11.29
N ARG A 65 0.53 18.75 -11.18
CA ARG A 65 -0.59 18.78 -12.13
C ARG A 65 -1.83 19.51 -11.60
N SER A 66 -1.91 19.84 -10.30
CA SER A 66 -2.98 20.66 -9.72
C SER A 66 -2.67 22.15 -9.65
N ARG A 67 -1.47 22.58 -10.07
CA ARG A 67 -1.15 23.99 -10.35
C ARG A 67 -1.16 24.23 -11.87
N LYS A 68 -2.36 24.31 -12.47
CA LYS A 68 -2.54 25.07 -13.71
C LYS A 68 -3.96 25.58 -13.81
#